data_AF-A0A3D1M4G0-F1
#
_entry.id   AF-A0A3D1M4G0-F1
#
_cell.length_a   1.000
_cell.length_b   1.000
_cell.length_c   1.000
_cell.angle_alpha   90.00
_cell.angle_beta   90.00
_cell.angle_gamma   90.00
#
_symmetry.space_group_name_H-M   'P 1'
#
loop_
_entity.id
_entity.type
_entity.pdbx_description
1 polymer ?
#
loop_
_entity_poly.entity_id
_entity_poly.type
_entity_poly.pdbx_seq_one_letter_code
_entity_poly.pdbx_strand_id
1 'polypeptide(L)' 'RGKDAKELMVILGEAALTDIDLKYAHFADEFEKRYVNQGYYTDRSIEETLDIGWDLLRLLPRTELKRIPDKMLDEYYDKK' A
#
# COMPACT_ATOMS: atom_id res chain seq x y z
N ARG A 1 -8.59 -6.48 -3.00
CA ARG A 1 -7.56 -6.41 -4.07
C ARG A 1 -6.20 -6.90 -3.57
N GLY A 2 -5.52 -6.22 -2.64
CA GLY A 2 -4.22 -6.71 -2.13
C GLY A 2 -4.28 -8.07 -1.42
N LYS A 3 -5.28 -8.28 -0.54
CA LYS A 3 -5.50 -9.58 0.11
C LYS A 3 -5.86 -10.68 -0.90
N ASP A 4 -6.77 -10.37 -1.82
CA ASP A 4 -7.15 -11.31 -2.91
C ASP A 4 -5.96 -11.67 -3.81
N ALA A 5 -5.05 -10.71 -4.10
CA ALA A 5 -3.83 -10.96 -4.85
C ALA A 5 -2.85 -11.87 -4.09
N LYS A 6 -2.72 -11.70 -2.76
CA LYS A 6 -1.96 -12.62 -1.90
C LYS A 6 -2.57 -14.01 -1.87
N GLU A 7 -3.89 -14.12 -1.73
CA GLU A 7 -4.59 -15.41 -1.75
C GLU A 7 -4.41 -16.11 -3.11
N LEU A 8 -4.51 -15.36 -4.22
CA LEU A 8 -4.18 -15.85 -5.56
C LEU A 8 -2.72 -16.27 -5.70
N MET A 9 -1.77 -15.52 -5.12
CA MET A 9 -0.34 -15.86 -5.11
C MET A 9 -0.07 -17.20 -4.42
N VAL A 10 -0.70 -17.45 -3.28
CA VAL A 10 -0.56 -18.71 -2.52
C VAL A 10 -1.10 -19.91 -3.30
N ILE A 11 -2.15 -19.70 -4.11
CA ILE A 11 -2.82 -20.77 -4.87
C ILE A 11 -2.18 -21.01 -6.24
N LEU A 12 -1.80 -19.96 -6.96
CA LEU A 12 -1.37 -20.03 -8.37
C LEU A 12 0.17 -19.94 -8.54
N GLY A 13 0.89 -19.51 -7.50
CA GLY A 13 2.32 -19.22 -7.55
C GLY A 13 2.64 -17.86 -8.17
N GLU A 14 3.81 -17.31 -7.81
CA GLU A 14 4.25 -15.96 -8.19
C GLU A 14 4.29 -15.74 -9.72
N ALA A 15 4.57 -16.80 -10.50
CA ALA A 15 4.68 -16.75 -11.96
C ALA A 15 3.34 -16.52 -12.70
N ALA A 16 2.20 -16.64 -12.02
CA ALA A 16 0.87 -16.42 -12.61
C ALA A 16 0.37 -14.97 -12.43
N LEU A 17 1.09 -14.16 -11.66
CA LEU A 17 0.69 -12.79 -11.33
C LEU A 17 1.13 -11.80 -12.39
N THR A 18 0.29 -10.79 -12.63
CA THR A 18 0.70 -9.63 -13.42
C THR A 18 1.63 -8.73 -12.59
N ASP A 19 2.42 -7.88 -13.27
CA ASP A 19 3.28 -6.91 -12.58
C ASP A 19 2.51 -6.01 -11.59
N ILE A 20 1.23 -5.73 -11.88
CA ILE A 20 0.40 -4.94 -10.97
C ILE A 20 -0.06 -5.75 -9.76
N ASP A 21 -0.37 -7.04 -9.93
CA ASP A 21 -0.73 -7.91 -8.81
C ASP A 21 0.46 -8.10 -7.85
N LEU A 22 1.68 -8.20 -8.38
CA LEU A 22 2.91 -8.23 -7.57
C LEU A 22 3.07 -6.95 -6.74
N LYS A 23 2.79 -5.77 -7.33
CA LYS A 23 2.79 -4.50 -6.58
C LYS A 23 1.71 -4.46 -5.50
N TYR A 24 0.52 -5.01 -5.76
CA TYR A 24 -0.55 -5.12 -4.76
C TYR A 24 -0.22 -6.09 -3.63
N ALA A 25 0.45 -7.22 -3.93
CA ALA A 25 0.92 -8.17 -2.93
C ALA A 25 2.00 -7.52 -2.04
N HIS A 26 2.99 -6.86 -2.65
CA HIS A 26 4.03 -6.13 -1.94
C HIS A 26 3.45 -5.00 -1.07
N PHE A 27 2.50 -4.22 -1.60
CA PHE A 27 1.77 -3.22 -0.80
C PHE A 27 1.09 -3.84 0.41
N ALA A 28 0.43 -5.00 0.26
CA ALA A 28 -0.25 -5.66 1.36
C ALA A 28 0.73 -6.19 2.42
N ASP A 29 1.92 -6.65 2.04
CA ASP A 29 2.99 -7.03 3.00
C ASP A 29 3.50 -5.82 3.78
N GLU A 30 3.82 -4.74 3.08
CA GLU A 30 4.34 -3.52 3.71
C GLU A 30 3.29 -2.84 4.60
N PHE A 31 2.02 -2.89 4.20
CA PHE A 31 0.91 -2.40 5.02
C PHE A 31 0.78 -3.14 6.36
N GLU A 32 0.81 -4.48 6.34
CA GLU A 32 0.75 -5.27 7.58
C GLU A 32 1.96 -5.01 8.47
N LYS A 33 3.15 -4.95 7.89
CA LYS A 33 4.41 -4.77 8.64
C LYS A 33 4.59 -3.37 9.22
N ARG A 34 4.19 -2.32 8.50
CA ARG A 34 4.53 -0.93 8.86
C ARG A 34 3.33 -0.14 9.38
N TYR A 35 2.18 -0.30 8.74
CA TYR A 35 0.98 0.45 9.10
C TYR A 35 0.27 -0.20 10.28
N VAL A 36 -0.05 -1.49 10.18
CA VAL A 36 -0.81 -2.22 11.22
C VAL A 36 0.07 -2.60 12.40
N ASN A 37 1.25 -3.17 12.14
CA ASN A 37 2.17 -3.62 13.19
C ASN A 37 2.99 -2.46 13.76
N GLN A 38 2.37 -1.61 14.58
CA GLN A 38 3.06 -0.52 15.26
C GLN A 38 3.88 -0.96 16.48
N GLY A 39 3.63 -2.17 17.00
CA GLY A 39 4.22 -2.67 18.24
C GLY A 39 3.48 -2.19 19.50
N TYR A 40 3.70 -2.87 20.63
CA TYR A 40 2.94 -2.67 21.87
C TYR A 40 3.27 -1.38 22.63
N TYR A 41 4.40 -0.74 22.32
CA TYR A 41 4.93 0.42 23.06
C TYR A 41 5.09 1.66 22.20
N THR A 42 4.47 1.67 21.03
CA THR A 42 4.51 2.80 20.10
C THR A 42 3.18 3.51 20.13
N ASP A 43 3.22 4.81 20.43
CA ASP A 43 2.10 5.72 20.23
C ASP A 43 2.45 6.62 19.04
N ARG A 44 1.58 6.62 18.02
CA ARG A 44 1.78 7.41 16.79
C ARG A 44 0.74 8.51 16.76
N SER A 45 1.18 9.71 16.44
CA SER A 45 0.26 10.78 16.06
C SER A 45 -0.52 10.41 14.79
N ILE A 46 -1.62 11.13 14.57
CA ILE A 46 -2.42 10.94 13.36
C ILE A 46 -1.63 11.37 12.11
N GLU A 47 -0.79 12.40 12.23
CA GLU A 47 0.08 12.89 11.17
C GLU A 47 1.10 11.83 10.74
N GLU A 48 1.80 11.21 11.70
CA GLU A 48 2.74 10.12 11.42
C GLU A 48 2.04 8.92 10.74
N THR A 49 0.81 8.61 11.19
CA THR A 49 0.03 7.53 10.59
C THR A 49 -0.34 7.84 9.14
N LEU A 50 -0.74 9.08 8.85
CA LEU A 50 -1.06 9.53 7.50
C LEU A 50 0.18 9.55 6.60
N ASP A 51 1.34 9.98 7.12
CA ASP A 51 2.61 9.97 6.40
C ASP A 51 3.02 8.56 6.00
N ILE A 52 2.92 7.58 6.92
CA ILE A 52 3.16 6.17 6.61
C ILE A 52 2.16 5.67 5.56
N GLY A 53 0.90 6.06 5.68
CA GLY A 53 -0.13 5.72 4.69
C GLY A 53 0.23 6.19 3.28
N TRP A 54 0.65 7.44 3.13
CA TRP A 54 1.09 7.98 1.84
C TRP A 54 2.36 7.32 1.32
N ASP A 55 3.34 7.05 2.19
CA ASP A 55 4.54 6.30 1.82
C ASP A 55 4.21 4.91 1.27
N LEU A 56 3.23 4.22 1.84
CA LEU A 56 2.76 2.93 1.35
C LEU A 56 1.98 3.05 0.04
N LEU A 57 1.12 4.06 -0.10
CA LEU A 57 0.37 4.28 -1.35
C LEU A 57 1.29 4.53 -2.55
N ARG A 58 2.50 5.08 -2.35
CA ARG A 58 3.52 5.25 -3.40
C ARG A 58 4.09 3.94 -3.96
N LEU A 59 3.87 2.80 -3.29
CA LEU A 59 4.21 1.49 -3.85
C LEU A 59 3.32 1.12 -5.04
N LEU A 60 2.14 1.72 -5.13
CA LEU A 60 1.21 1.56 -6.23
C LEU A 60 1.33 2.72 -7.21
N PRO A 61 1.17 2.49 -8.53
CA PRO A 61 1.17 3.58 -9.50
C PRO A 61 -0.07 4.47 -9.31
N ARG A 62 0.08 5.76 -9.57
CA ARG A 62 -1.00 6.77 -9.45
C ARG A 62 -2.30 6.34 -10.16
N THR A 63 -2.20 5.67 -11.30
CA THR A 63 -3.35 5.17 -12.08
C THR A 63 -4.24 4.17 -11.33
N GLU A 64 -3.71 3.52 -10.30
CA GLU A 64 -4.45 2.59 -9.45
C GLU A 64 -5.16 3.27 -8.27
N LEU A 65 -4.81 4.52 -7.93
CA LEU A 65 -5.35 5.27 -6.80
C LEU A 65 -6.69 5.96 -7.11
N LYS A 66 -7.60 5.25 -7.77
CA LYS A 66 -8.85 5.78 -8.37
C LYS A 66 -9.86 6.36 -7.37
N ARG A 67 -9.67 6.12 -6.08
CA ARG A 67 -10.57 6.57 -5.00
C ARG A 67 -10.11 7.88 -4.35
N ILE A 68 -8.92 8.34 -4.67
CA ILE A 68 -8.33 9.54 -4.09
C ILE A 68 -8.48 10.67 -5.12
N PRO A 69 -9.03 11.84 -4.73
CA PRO A 69 -9.12 12.99 -5.64
C PRO A 69 -7.75 13.44 -6.14
N ASP A 70 -7.67 13.86 -7.41
CA ASP A 70 -6.40 14.29 -8.03
C ASP A 70 -5.69 15.39 -7.23
N LYS A 71 -6.43 16.37 -6.70
CA LYS A 71 -5.86 17.43 -5.84
C LYS A 71 -5.06 16.89 -4.65
N MET A 72 -5.48 15.77 -4.06
CA MET A 72 -4.80 15.15 -2.92
C MET A 72 -3.58 14.36 -3.41
N LEU A 73 -3.66 13.73 -4.57
CA LEU A 73 -2.52 13.04 -5.18
C LEU A 73 -1.43 14.04 -5.57
N ASP A 74 -1.81 15.16 -6.17
CA ASP A 74 -0.87 16.23 -6.52
C ASP A 74 -0.18 16.81 -5.28
N GLU A 75 -0.89 16.89 -4.16
CA GLU A 75 -0.36 17.47 -2.93
C GLU A 75 0.49 16.50 -2.10
N TYR A 76 0.08 15.24 -2.00
CA TYR A 76 0.68 14.30 -1.05
C TYR A 76 1.38 13.11 -1.71
N TYR A 77 1.03 12.74 -2.94
CA TYR A 77 1.67 11.64 -3.66
C TYR A 77 2.88 12.12 -4.47
N ASP A 78 2.73 13.17 -5.29
CA ASP A 78 3.75 13.64 -6.25
C ASP A 78 4.83 14.57 -5.66
N LYS A 79 4.63 15.12 -4.46
CA LYS A 79 5.55 16.12 -3.87
C LYS A 79 6.82 15.55 -3.23
N LYS A 80 7.08 14.25 -3.32
CA LYS A 80 8.20 13.58 -2.63
C LYS A 80 9.16 12.93 -3.61
#